data_AF-A0A6J4TI67-F1
#
_entry.id   AF-A0A6J4TI67-F1
#
_cell.length_a   1.000
_cell.length_b   1.000
_cell.length_c   1.000
_cell.angle_alpha   90.00
_cell.angle_beta   90.00
_cell.angle_gamma   90.00
#
_symmetry.space_group_name_H-M   'P 1'
#
loop_
_entity.id
_entity.type
_entity.pdbx_description
1 polymer ?
#
loop_
_entity_poly.entity_id
_entity_poly.type
_entity_poly.pdbx_seq_one_letter_code
_entity_poly.pdbx_strand_id
1 'polypeptide(L)'
;MRMTSRAAKPATRRATNVSLPTNLIEEARRLDINISQACESGLEATVAKTRAERWIEENREAIESSNAFVEKHGLPLAKYRQF
;
A
#
# COMPACT_ATOMS: atom_id res chain seq x y z
N MET A 1 15.85 -10.74 25.67
CA MET A 1 14.69 -10.38 24.81
C MET A 1 15.21 -10.21 23.38
N ARG A 2 15.20 -11.27 22.56
CA ARG A 2 15.70 -11.21 21.18
C ARG A 2 14.55 -10.77 20.26
N MET A 3 14.64 -9.57 19.70
CA MET A 3 13.84 -9.18 18.56
C MET A 3 14.30 -10.02 17.36
N THR A 4 13.46 -10.96 16.94
CA THR A 4 13.66 -11.70 15.69
C THR A 4 13.25 -10.79 14.54
N SER A 5 14.23 -10.17 13.89
CA SER A 5 14.01 -9.50 12.60
C SER A 5 13.55 -10.56 11.59
N ARG A 6 12.30 -10.46 11.13
CA ARG A 6 11.82 -11.27 10.00
C ARG A 6 12.57 -10.82 8.75
N ALA A 7 13.66 -11.51 8.42
CA ALA A 7 14.31 -11.35 7.13
C ALA A 7 13.29 -11.75 6.06
N ALA A 8 12.87 -10.78 5.24
CA ALA A 8 12.00 -11.02 4.11
C ALA A 8 12.74 -11.94 3.13
N LYS A 9 12.13 -13.10 2.79
CA LYS A 9 12.67 -13.97 1.74
C LYS A 9 12.81 -13.16 0.46
N PRO A 10 13.92 -13.30 -0.30
CA PRO A 10 14.02 -12.66 -1.61
C PRO A 10 12.85 -13.15 -2.47
N ALA A 11 11.97 -12.23 -2.84
CA ALA A 11 10.84 -12.54 -3.70
C ALA A 11 11.39 -13.07 -5.03
N THR A 12 10.86 -14.20 -5.49
CA THR A 12 11.21 -14.76 -6.79
C THR A 12 10.76 -13.77 -7.87
N ARG A 13 11.73 -13.12 -8.51
CA ARG A 13 11.44 -12.13 -9.56
C ARG A 13 11.11 -12.86 -10.86
N ARG A 14 10.00 -12.48 -11.50
CA ARG A 14 9.67 -12.90 -12.85
C ARG A 14 9.90 -11.74 -13.80
N ALA A 15 10.75 -11.95 -14.80
CA ALA A 15 10.90 -10.99 -15.89
C ALA A 15 9.55 -10.88 -16.63
N THR A 16 9.03 -9.66 -16.73
CA THR A 16 7.77 -9.34 -17.41
C THR A 16 8.07 -8.32 -18.50
N ASN A 17 7.70 -8.61 -19.74
CA ASN A 17 7.88 -7.68 -20.84
C ASN A 17 6.75 -6.64 -20.81
N VAL A 18 7.10 -5.35 -20.84
CA VAL A 18 6.16 -4.23 -20.74
C VAL A 18 6.38 -3.27 -21.91
N SER A 19 5.29 -2.82 -22.51
CA SER A 19 5.32 -1.81 -23.58
C SER A 19 5.16 -0.42 -22.98
N LEU A 20 6.13 0.45 -23.19
CA LEU A 20 6.13 1.85 -22.73
C LEU A 20 6.37 2.80 -23.91
N PRO A 21 5.92 4.06 -23.83
CA PRO A 21 6.20 5.06 -24.86
C PRO A 21 7.70 5.24 -25.06
N THR A 22 8.14 5.22 -26.32
CA THR A 22 9.57 5.30 -26.66
C THR A 22 10.21 6.59 -26.17
N ASN A 23 9.49 7.73 -26.25
CA ASN A 23 9.98 9.01 -25.75
C ASN A 23 10.30 8.97 -24.25
N LEU A 24 9.49 8.26 -23.47
CA LEU A 24 9.68 8.11 -22.02
C LEU A 24 10.88 7.22 -21.69
N ILE A 25 11.10 6.14 -22.47
CA ILE A 25 12.27 5.27 -22.32
C ILE A 25 13.55 6.05 -22.62
N GLU A 26 13.57 6.80 -23.72
CA GLU A 26 14.73 7.61 -24.12
C GLU A 26 15.02 8.70 -23.09
N GLU A 27 13.98 9.33 -22.54
CA GLU A 27 14.14 10.30 -21.46
C GLU A 27 14.66 9.68 -20.17
N ALA A 28 14.13 8.54 -19.76
CA ALA A 28 14.62 7.79 -18.61
C ALA A 28 16.10 7.41 -18.77
N ARG A 29 16.51 6.97 -19.96
CA ARG A 29 17.93 6.68 -20.27
C ARG A 29 18.80 7.94 -20.19
N ARG A 30 18.35 9.08 -20.74
CA ARG A 30 19.09 10.36 -20.65
C ARG A 30 19.28 10.82 -19.20
N LEU A 31 18.32 10.49 -18.33
CA LEU A 31 18.33 10.86 -16.92
C LEU A 31 18.95 9.79 -16.01
N ASP A 32 19.53 8.72 -16.58
CA ASP A 32 20.09 7.58 -15.84
C ASP A 32 19.10 6.91 -14.86
N ILE A 33 17.82 6.91 -15.23
CA ILE A 33 16.76 6.31 -14.41
C ILE A 33 16.72 4.81 -14.65
N ASN A 34 16.73 4.04 -13.55
CA ASN A 34 16.50 2.61 -13.59
C ASN A 34 15.02 2.30 -13.85
N ILE A 35 14.68 2.05 -15.13
CA ILE A 35 13.31 1.78 -15.59
C ILE A 35 12.68 0.60 -14.84
N SER A 36 13.43 -0.48 -14.61
CA SER A 36 12.90 -1.66 -13.92
C SER A 36 12.50 -1.34 -12.48
N GLN A 37 13.35 -0.60 -11.76
CA GLN A 37 13.06 -0.17 -10.39
C GLN A 37 11.89 0.81 -10.34
N ALA A 38 11.83 1.77 -11.26
CA ALA A 38 10.72 2.72 -11.36
C ALA A 38 9.38 2.02 -11.64
N CYS A 39 9.37 1.04 -12.54
CA CYS A 39 8.20 0.21 -12.80
C CYS A 39 7.78 -0.61 -11.56
N GLU A 40 8.75 -1.20 -10.85
CA GLU A 40 8.47 -1.95 -9.62
C GLU A 40 7.80 -1.08 -8.55
N SER A 41 8.38 0.08 -8.25
CA SER A 41 7.81 1.01 -7.26
C SER A 41 6.44 1.56 -7.68
N GLY A 42 6.26 1.90 -8.97
CA GLY A 42 4.97 2.36 -9.48
C GLY A 42 3.89 1.28 -9.40
N LEU A 43 4.25 0.02 -9.70
CA LEU A 43 3.33 -1.11 -9.60
C LEU A 43 2.98 -1.42 -8.14
N GLU A 44 3.96 -1.41 -7.23
CA GLU A 44 3.74 -1.62 -5.81
C GLU A 44 2.76 -0.58 -5.22
N ALA A 45 3.00 0.70 -5.51
CA ALA A 45 2.13 1.79 -5.06
C ALA A 45 0.70 1.63 -5.61
N THR A 46 0.56 1.27 -6.89
CA THR A 46 -0.74 1.06 -7.52
C THR A 46 -1.48 -0.12 -6.91
N VAL A 47 -0.79 -1.25 -6.70
CA VAL A 47 -1.37 -2.45 -6.07
C VAL A 47 -1.79 -2.16 -4.63
N ALA A 48 -0.96 -1.47 -3.86
CA ALA A 48 -1.28 -1.09 -2.48
C ALA A 48 -2.53 -0.20 -2.42
N LYS A 49 -2.60 0.82 -3.29
CA LYS A 49 -3.76 1.72 -3.40
C LYS A 49 -5.03 0.95 -3.74
N THR A 50 -5.02 0.14 -4.80
CA THR A 50 -6.19 -0.63 -5.23
C THR A 50 -6.65 -1.62 -4.16
N ARG A 51 -5.71 -2.24 -3.42
CA ARG A 51 -6.04 -3.11 -2.29
C ARG A 51 -6.72 -2.34 -1.16
N ALA A 52 -6.20 -1.17 -0.81
CA ALA A 52 -6.80 -0.32 0.22
C ALA A 52 -8.23 0.10 -0.17
N GLU A 53 -8.44 0.53 -1.41
CA GLU A 53 -9.77 0.90 -1.93
C GLU A 53 -10.76 -0.27 -1.86
N ARG A 54 -10.34 -1.48 -2.29
CA ARG A 54 -11.17 -2.67 -2.18
C ARG A 54 -11.48 -3.03 -0.74
N TRP A 55 -10.49 -2.93 0.14
CA TRP A 55 -10.69 -3.23 1.55
C TRP A 55 -11.71 -2.27 2.19
N ILE A 56 -11.66 -0.97 1.86
CA ILE A 56 -12.64 0.01 2.33
C ILE A 56 -14.05 -0.37 1.86
N GLU A 57 -14.21 -0.75 0.60
CA GLU A 57 -15.50 -1.14 0.04
C GLU A 57 -16.03 -2.42 0.72
N GLU A 58 -15.20 -3.45 0.84
CA GLU A 58 -15.54 -4.72 1.50
C GLU A 58 -15.89 -4.53 2.98
N ASN A 59 -15.32 -3.53 3.64
CA ASN A 59 -15.52 -3.27 5.07
C ASN A 59 -16.46 -2.09 5.33
N ARG A 60 -17.11 -1.52 4.31
CA ARG A 60 -17.97 -0.32 4.46
C ARG A 60 -19.02 -0.53 5.55
N GLU A 61 -19.77 -1.64 5.50
CA GLU A 61 -20.82 -1.92 6.48
C GLU A 61 -20.27 -2.06 7.91
N ALA A 62 -19.11 -2.71 8.07
CA ALA A 62 -18.46 -2.85 9.37
C ALA A 62 -17.97 -1.51 9.92
N ILE A 63 -17.43 -0.65 9.05
CA ILE A 63 -17.00 0.70 9.39
C ILE A 63 -18.21 1.56 9.78
N GLU A 64 -19.29 1.52 9.02
CA GLU A 64 -20.52 2.27 9.31
C GLU A 64 -21.16 1.82 10.63
N SER A 65 -21.27 0.51 10.87
CA SER A 65 -21.75 -0.05 12.14
C SER A 65 -20.90 0.42 13.33
N SER A 66 -19.57 0.38 13.18
CA SER A 66 -18.64 0.86 14.20
C SER A 66 -18.79 2.37 14.46
N ASN A 67 -18.90 3.17 13.39
CA ASN A 67 -19.10 4.61 13.50
C ASN A 67 -20.42 4.95 14.21
N ALA A 68 -21.52 4.31 13.83
CA ALA A 68 -22.83 4.49 14.46
C ALA A 68 -22.81 4.11 15.95
N PHE A 69 -22.06 3.06 16.32
CA PHE A 69 -21.87 2.69 17.71
C PHE A 69 -21.13 3.79 18.49
N VAL A 70 -20.04 4.32 17.93
CA VAL A 70 -19.27 5.41 18.56
C VAL A 70 -20.09 6.70 18.68
N GLU A 71 -20.88 7.06 17.68
CA GLU A 71 -21.78 8.23 17.75
C GLU A 71 -22.81 8.08 18.88
N LYS A 72 -23.39 6.89 19.03
CA LYS A 72 -24.41 6.62 20.04
C LYS A 72 -23.86 6.47 21.45
N HIS A 73 -22.70 5.83 21.60
CA HIS A 73 -22.17 5.41 22.90
C HIS A 73 -20.91 6.19 23.33
N GLY A 74 -20.42 7.10 22.47
CA GLY A 74 -19.13 7.75 22.65
C GLY A 74 -17.96 6.80 22.34
N LEU A 75 -16.74 7.34 22.40
CA LEU A 75 -15.53 6.57 22.18
C LEU A 75 -15.35 5.54 23.31
N PRO A 76 -15.31 4.22 22.99
CA PRO A 76 -14.98 3.21 23.97
C PRO A 76 -13.65 3.53 24.63
N LEU A 77 -13.57 3.37 25.95
CA LEU A 77 -12.35 3.56 26.73
C LEU A 77 -11.79 4.99 26.76
N ALA A 78 -12.51 6.01 26.26
CA ALA A 78 -12.09 7.41 26.34
C ALA A 78 -11.76 7.85 27.79
N LYS A 79 -12.46 7.28 28.78
CA LYS A 79 -12.24 7.49 30.21
C LYS A 79 -10.86 7.05 30.74
N TYR A 80 -10.07 6.33 29.96
CA TYR A 80 -8.71 5.89 30.35
C TYR A 80 -7.60 6.58 29.55
N ARG A 81 -7.94 7.53 28.67
CA ARG A 81 -6.93 8.30 27.92
C ARG A 81 -6.19 9.24 28.87
N GLN A 82 -4.91 8.97 29.11
CA GLN A 82 -4.00 9.91 29.80
C GLN A 82 -3.43 10.88 28.76
N PHE A 83 -3.49 12.18 29.05
CA PHE A 83 -2.97 13.29 28.23
C PHE A 83 -1.66 13.81 28.83
#